data_AF-A0AAN5VQE7-F1
#
_entry.id   AF-A0AAN5VQE7-F1
#
_cell.length_a   1.000
_cell.length_b   1.000
_cell.length_c   1.000
_cell.angle_alpha   90.00
_cell.angle_beta   90.00
_cell.angle_gamma   90.00
#
_symmetry.space_group_name_H-M   'P 1'
#
loop_
_entity.id
_entity.type
_entity.pdbx_description
1 polymer ?
#
loop_
_entity_poly.entity_id
_entity_poly.type
_entity_poly.pdbx_seq_one_letter_code
_entity_poly.pdbx_strand_id
1 'polypeptide(L)' 'IGSHPSFQLFHDLVTMFNISVDEYFYPAEKVAKSTARRQIETSLDLLSDNELKIIQGTIDGILNSRENKK' A
#
# COMPACT_ATOMS: atom_id res chain seq x y z
N ILE A 1 12.76 -13.81 24.83
CA ILE A 1 12.81 -12.77 25.88
C ILE A 1 13.16 -11.46 25.19
N GLY A 2 12.23 -10.51 25.16
CA GLY A 2 12.43 -9.20 24.56
C GLY A 2 11.20 -8.35 24.86
N SER A 3 11.40 -7.23 25.54
CA SER A 3 10.33 -6.25 25.78
C SER A 3 10.28 -5.29 24.58
N HIS A 4 9.08 -4.91 24.16
CA HIS A 4 8.95 -3.83 23.18
C HIS A 4 9.47 -2.53 23.81
N PRO A 5 10.34 -1.78 23.13
CA PRO A 5 10.75 -0.46 23.60
C PRO A 5 9.54 0.47 23.70
N SER A 6 9.65 1.52 24.51
CA SER A 6 8.69 2.61 24.43
C SER A 6 8.75 3.25 23.04
N PHE A 7 7.64 3.84 22.58
CA PHE A 7 7.59 4.50 21.27
C PHE A 7 8.66 5.60 21.15
N GLN A 8 8.93 6.33 22.23
CA GLN A 8 9.98 7.35 22.26
C GLN A 8 11.36 6.76 21.98
N LEU A 9 11.72 5.68 22.69
CA LEU A 9 13.01 5.02 22.49
C LEU A 9 13.11 4.42 21.07
N PHE A 10 12.00 3.86 20.57
CA PHE A 10 11.92 3.38 19.20
C PHE A 10 12.19 4.51 18.18
N HIS A 11 11.50 5.64 18.30
CA HIS A 11 11.67 6.82 17.44
C HIS A 11 13.13 7.32 17.45
N ASP A 12 13.72 7.47 18.64
CA ASP A 12 15.08 7.98 18.78
C ASP A 12 16.11 7.07 18.10
N LEU A 13 15.93 5.75 18.20
CA LEU A 13 16.81 4.77 17.55
C LEU A 13 16.68 4.82 16.02
N VAL A 14 15.46 4.87 15.49
CA VAL A 14 15.26 4.84 14.03
C VAL A 14 15.74 6.12 13.36
N THR A 15 15.60 7.27 14.04
CA THR A 15 16.17 8.54 13.60
C THR A 15 17.69 8.55 13.70
N MET A 16 18.27 8.12 14.83
CA MET A 16 19.72 8.15 15.05
C MET A 16 20.50 7.31 14.04
N PHE A 17 19.96 6.14 13.68
CA PHE A 17 20.60 5.22 12.74
C PHE A 17 20.08 5.37 11.29
N ASN A 18 19.18 6.33 11.04
CA ASN A 18 18.55 6.55 9.74
C ASN A 18 17.96 5.26 9.14
N ILE A 19 17.28 4.48 9.99
CA ILE A 19 16.69 3.19 9.64
C ILE A 19 15.30 3.44 9.04
N SER A 20 15.05 2.93 7.83
CA SER A 20 13.68 2.88 7.29
C SER A 20 12.87 1.84 8.07
N VAL A 21 11.80 2.31 8.70
CA VAL A 21 10.87 1.47 9.48
C VAL A 21 9.72 0.93 8.63
N ASP A 22 9.58 1.45 7.41
CA ASP A 22 8.41 1.20 6.55
C ASP A 22 8.27 -0.30 6.25
N GLU A 23 9.36 -1.03 6.01
CA GLU A 23 9.32 -2.47 5.74
C GLU A 23 8.92 -3.31 6.97
N TYR A 24 9.10 -2.78 8.19
CA TYR A 24 8.76 -3.45 9.45
C TYR A 24 7.31 -3.18 9.87
N PHE A 25 6.79 -1.98 9.63
CA PHE A 25 5.39 -1.63 9.88
C PHE A 25 4.45 -2.08 8.77
N TYR A 26 4.96 -2.09 7.53
CA TYR A 26 4.24 -2.50 6.34
C TYR A 26 4.97 -3.69 5.70
N PRO A 27 5.01 -4.86 6.38
CA PRO A 27 5.57 -6.05 5.77
C PRO A 27 4.82 -6.28 4.47
N ALA A 28 5.53 -6.21 3.34
CA ALA A 28 4.90 -6.41 2.04
C ALA A 28 4.11 -7.71 2.08
N GLU A 29 2.78 -7.64 1.91
CA GLU A 29 1.99 -8.83 1.62
C GLU A 29 2.61 -9.44 0.37
N LYS A 30 3.38 -10.52 0.55
CA LYS A 30 4.11 -11.23 -0.52
C LYS A 30 3.15 -11.98 -1.45
N VAL A 31 1.98 -11.44 -1.76
CA VAL A 31 1.33 -11.75 -3.03
C VAL A 31 2.11 -10.94 -4.05
N ALA A 32 3.05 -11.60 -4.75
CA ALA A 32 3.85 -10.96 -5.78
C ALA A 32 2.93 -10.21 -6.75
N LYS A 33 2.86 -8.88 -6.61
CA LYS A 33 2.05 -8.04 -7.50
C LYS A 33 2.54 -8.32 -8.92
N SER A 34 1.61 -8.57 -9.83
CA SER A 34 1.95 -8.76 -11.24
C SER A 34 2.64 -7.50 -11.76
N THR A 35 3.50 -7.65 -12.79
CA THR A 35 4.12 -6.51 -13.47
C THR A 35 3.09 -5.46 -13.89
N ALA A 36 1.93 -5.91 -14.38
CA ALA A 36 0.82 -5.03 -14.75
C ALA A 36 0.29 -4.22 -13.55
N ARG A 37 0.11 -4.85 -12.38
CA ARG A 37 -0.35 -4.13 -11.18
C ARG A 37 0.65 -3.06 -10.74
N ARG A 38 1.96 -3.35 -10.80
CA ARG A 38 3.00 -2.37 -10.45
C ARG A 38 3.00 -1.17 -11.41
N GLN A 39 2.88 -1.43 -12.73
CA GLN A 39 2.81 -0.36 -13.73
C GLN A 39 1.58 0.54 -13.53
N ILE A 40 0.43 -0.07 -13.18
CA ILE A 40 -0.79 0.67 -12.84
C ILE A 40 -0.55 1.54 -11.60
N GLU A 41 -0.01 0.97 -10.51
CA GLU A 41 0.26 1.72 -9.27
C GLU A 41 1.15 2.95 -9.52
N THR A 42 2.25 2.81 -10.27
CA THR A 42 3.10 3.95 -10.66
C THR A 42 2.34 5.01 -11.48
N SER A 43 1.35 4.60 -12.28
CA SER A 43 0.54 5.54 -13.05
C SER A 43 -0.50 6.26 -12.19
N LEU A 44 -1.00 5.61 -11.13
CA LEU A 44 -2.00 6.20 -10.21
C LEU A 44 -1.42 7.37 -9.42
N ASP A 45 -0.12 7.34 -9.10
CA ASP A 45 0.58 8.42 -8.37
C ASP A 45 0.58 9.76 -9.12
N LEU A 46 0.29 9.75 -10.43
CA LEU A 46 0.28 10.94 -11.29
C LEU A 46 -1.11 11.56 -11.46
N LEU A 47 -2.15 10.96 -10.88
CA LEU A 47 -3.54 11.36 -11.09
C LEU A 47 -4.08 12.24 -9.96
N SER A 48 -5.02 13.11 -10.30
CA SER A 48 -5.79 13.87 -9.32
C SER A 48 -6.89 13.03 -8.66
N ASP A 49 -7.39 13.45 -7.50
CA ASP A 49 -8.51 12.79 -6.80
C ASP A 49 -9.75 12.61 -7.68
N ASN A 50 -10.03 13.57 -8.58
CA ASN A 50 -11.18 13.48 -9.48
C ASN A 50 -10.98 12.39 -10.53
N GLU A 51 -9.77 12.23 -11.05
CA GLU A 51 -9.43 11.16 -12.00
C GLU A 51 -9.40 9.79 -11.30
N LEU A 52 -8.90 9.72 -10.07
CA LEU A 52 -8.93 8.50 -9.26
C LEU A 52 -10.36 8.00 -9.01
N LYS A 53 -11.34 8.90 -8.81
CA LYS A 53 -12.77 8.51 -8.69
C LYS A 53 -13.31 7.85 -9.97
N ILE A 54 -12.85 8.26 -11.15
CA ILE A 54 -13.25 7.62 -12.42
C ILE A 54 -12.68 6.20 -12.51
N ILE A 55 -11.41 6.02 -12.11
CA ILE A 55 -10.77 4.70 -12.05
C ILE A 55 -11.49 3.81 -11.04
N GLN A 56 -11.84 4.34 -9.86
CA GLN A 56 -12.62 3.62 -8.85
C GLN A 56 -13.96 3.16 -9.41
N GLY A 57 -14.73 4.04 -10.06
CA GLY A 57 -15.99 3.66 -10.69
C GLY A 57 -15.85 2.56 -11.75
N THR A 58 -14.74 2.54 -12.48
CA THR A 58 -14.43 1.47 -13.45
C THR A 58 -14.15 0.13 -12.75
N ILE A 59 -13.37 0.15 -11.68
CA ILE A 59 -13.07 -1.03 -10.86
C ILE A 59 -14.37 -1.59 -10.26
N ASP A 60 -15.20 -0.72 -9.66
CA ASP A 60 -16.48 -1.10 -9.07
C ASP A 60 -17.39 -1.75 -10.13
N GLY A 61 -17.46 -1.18 -11.33
CA GLY A 61 -18.20 -1.75 -12.46
C GLY A 61 -17.73 -3.17 -12.84
N ILE A 62 -16.41 -3.40 -12.88
CA ILE A 62 -15.84 -4.74 -13.18
C ILE A 62 -16.19 -5.75 -12.08
N LEU A 63 -16.07 -5.35 -10.81
CA LEU A 63 -16.37 -6.21 -9.66
C LEU A 63 -17.86 -6.60 -9.64
N ASN A 64 -18.74 -5.59 -9.74
CA ASN A 64 -20.19 -5.81 -9.82
C ASN A 64 -20.57 -6.72 -10.99
N SER A 65 -19.94 -6.56 -12.16
CA SER A 65 -20.19 -7.43 -13.32
C SER A 65 -19.82 -8.90 -13.07
N ARG A 66 -18.79 -9.17 -12.25
CA ARG A 66 -18.40 -10.54 -11.89
C ARG A 66 -19.32 -11.16 -10.85
N GLU A 67 -19.82 -10.36 -9.92
CA GLU A 67 -20.78 -10.82 -8.91
C GLU A 67 -22.13 -11.18 -9.53
N ASN A 68 -22.63 -10.38 -10.47
CA ASN A 68 -23.88 -10.63 -11.18
C ASN A 68 -23.84 -11.79 -12.20
N LYS A 69 -22.67 -12.42 -12.40
CA LYS A 69 -22.48 -13.60 -13.26
C LYS A 69 -22.45 -14.92 -12.47
N LYS A 70 -22.52 -14.87 -11.15
CA LYS A 70 -22.72 -16.04 -10.28
C LYS A 70 -24.20 -16.30 -10.08
#